data_AF-A0A973FPK0-F1
#
_entry.id   AF-A0A973FPK0-F1
#
_cell.length_a   1.000
_cell.length_b   1.000
_cell.length_c   1.000
_cell.angle_alpha   90.00
_cell.angle_beta   90.00
_cell.angle_gamma   90.00
#
_symmetry.space_group_name_H-M   'P 1'
#
loop_
_entity.id
_entity.type
_entity.pdbx_description
1 polymer ?
#
loop_
_entity_poly.entity_id
_entity_poly.type
_entity_poly.pdbx_seq_one_letter_code
_entity_poly.pdbx_strand_id
1 'polypeptide(L)'
;MSVVWATSKSQHVFDAVAAVERSLGEAEAAATVAPEIVNEPLGDHYLAENVTLMRNSWEINPWAVSPCAPTVLGRVCDIGQRVVRRLTWWYSQPQLSQAVTFHASVVRTTDALLAHLQRLSHRIHVLESMHSESRLRTTEEQLRLLRDEHAQLLQRVAQLEVRLARRDQEPAGYEA
;
A
#
# COMPACT_ATOMS: atom_id res chain seq x y z
N MET A 1 1.52 20.24 14.28
CA MET A 1 0.98 21.54 14.72
C MET A 1 1.60 22.58 13.80
N SER A 2 0.88 23.10 12.81
CA SER A 2 1.39 24.11 11.87
C SER A 2 1.05 25.50 12.40
N VAL A 3 2.05 26.39 12.48
CA VAL A 3 1.86 27.79 12.84
C VAL A 3 1.81 28.58 11.53
N VAL A 4 0.65 29.16 11.21
CA VAL A 4 0.46 30.00 10.02
C VAL A 4 0.66 31.46 10.44
N TRP A 5 1.64 32.12 9.84
CA TRP A 5 1.96 33.51 10.13
C TRP A 5 1.23 34.40 9.13
N ALA A 6 0.30 35.23 9.61
CA ALA A 6 -0.38 36.24 8.81
C ALA A 6 0.18 37.63 9.12
N THR A 7 0.76 38.29 8.12
CA THR A 7 1.24 39.67 8.26
C THR A 7 0.23 40.65 7.65
N SER A 8 -0.33 41.54 8.47
CA SER A 8 -1.13 42.68 7.98
C SER A 8 -0.31 43.96 8.05
N LYS A 9 -0.38 44.78 6.98
CA LYS A 9 0.30 46.09 6.91
C LYS A 9 -0.60 47.26 7.35
N SER A 10 -1.87 47.02 7.73
CA SER A 10 -2.79 48.08 8.15
C SER A 10 -3.18 47.96 9.62
N GLN A 11 -3.51 49.11 10.24
CA GLN A 11 -3.93 49.21 11.64
C GLN A 11 -5.43 48.91 11.85
N HIS A 12 -6.15 48.56 10.78
CA HIS A 12 -7.57 48.25 10.84
C HIS A 12 -7.80 46.77 11.13
N VAL A 13 -8.60 46.49 12.16
CA VAL A 13 -8.89 45.13 12.64
C VAL A 13 -9.50 44.24 11.54
N PHE A 14 -10.35 44.81 10.68
CA PHE A 14 -10.99 44.06 9.60
C PHE A 14 -10.02 43.59 8.52
N ASP A 15 -8.97 44.37 8.23
CA ASP A 15 -7.94 43.99 7.26
C ASP A 15 -7.01 42.92 7.82
N ALA A 16 -6.74 42.96 9.13
CA ALA A 16 -5.97 41.91 9.81
C ALA A 16 -6.74 40.58 9.79
N VAL A 17 -8.06 40.60 10.00
CA VAL A 17 -8.92 39.42 9.90
C VAL A 17 -8.95 38.90 8.45
N ALA A 18 -9.06 39.77 7.45
CA ALA A 18 -9.03 39.38 6.05
C ALA A 18 -7.66 38.80 5.61
N ALA A 19 -6.55 39.26 6.21
CA ALA A 19 -5.21 38.73 5.96
C ALA A 19 -5.05 37.32 6.56
N VAL A 20 -5.60 37.09 7.76
CA VAL A 20 -5.65 35.74 8.36
C VAL A 20 -6.49 34.80 7.48
N GLU A 21 -7.65 35.25 7.00
CA GLU A 21 -8.52 34.47 6.13
C GLU A 21 -7.83 34.05 4.83
N ARG A 22 -7.10 34.96 4.18
CA ARG A 22 -6.26 34.63 3.01
C ARG A 22 -5.17 33.62 3.33
N SER A 23 -4.43 33.83 4.42
CA SER A 23 -3.35 32.91 4.81
C SER A 23 -3.84 31.51 5.19
N LEU A 24 -5.07 31.41 5.72
CA LEU A 24 -5.70 30.14 6.05
C LEU A 24 -6.15 29.41 4.78
N GLY A 25 -6.76 30.13 3.83
CA GLY A 25 -7.12 29.57 2.53
C GLY A 25 -5.90 29.12 1.71
N GLU A 26 -4.78 29.85 1.77
CA GLU A 26 -3.52 29.44 1.15
C GLU A 26 -2.91 28.19 1.82
N ALA A 27 -3.01 28.08 3.15
CA ALA A 27 -2.54 26.90 3.88
C ALA A 27 -3.40 25.66 3.60
N GLU A 28 -4.71 25.83 3.42
CA GLU A 28 -5.66 24.78 3.02
C GLU A 28 -5.41 24.32 1.57
N ALA A 29 -5.13 25.26 0.66
CA ALA A 29 -4.68 24.97 -0.70
C ALA A 29 -3.30 24.30 -0.77
N ALA A 30 -2.42 24.54 0.20
CA ALA A 30 -1.13 23.85 0.28
C ALA A 30 -1.25 22.44 0.90
N ALA A 31 -2.20 22.22 1.81
CA ALA A 31 -2.44 20.92 2.45
C ALA A 31 -3.05 19.88 1.50
N THR A 32 -3.76 20.33 0.45
CA THR A 32 -4.31 19.47 -0.60
C THR A 32 -3.23 18.93 -1.56
N VAL A 33 -2.03 19.52 -1.58
CA VAL A 33 -0.87 19.03 -2.36
C VAL A 33 -0.02 18.06 -1.51
N ALA A 34 -0.67 17.17 -0.76
CA ALA A 34 0.03 16.09 -0.08
C ALA A 34 0.70 15.19 -1.12
N PRO A 35 1.97 14.78 -0.92
CA PRO A 35 2.70 14.01 -1.91
C PRO A 35 1.93 12.72 -2.20
N GLU A 36 1.71 12.47 -3.48
CA GLU A 36 1.08 11.27 -4.00
C GLU A 36 1.95 10.07 -3.57
N ILE A 37 1.67 9.51 -2.40
CA ILE A 37 2.20 8.21 -2.02
C ILE A 37 1.45 7.23 -2.91
N VAL A 38 2.01 6.96 -4.09
CA VAL A 38 1.60 5.91 -5.03
C VAL A 38 1.81 4.56 -4.33
N ASN A 39 0.90 4.24 -3.42
CA ASN A 39 0.75 2.92 -2.85
C ASN A 39 -0.34 2.25 -3.68
N GLU A 40 0.06 1.59 -4.76
CA GLU A 40 -0.84 0.70 -5.49
C GLU A 40 -1.26 -0.40 -4.50
N PRO A 41 -2.53 -0.42 -4.05
CA PRO A 41 -2.93 -1.22 -2.92
C PRO A 41 -3.08 -2.66 -3.39
N LEU A 42 -2.03 -3.45 -3.26
CA LEU A 42 -2.08 -4.92 -3.37
C LEU A 42 -2.74 -5.48 -4.66
N GLY A 43 -2.84 -4.68 -5.73
CA GLY A 43 -3.59 -5.02 -6.95
C GLY A 43 -5.12 -5.03 -6.79
N ASP A 44 -5.67 -4.61 -5.65
CA ASP A 44 -7.11 -4.53 -5.39
C ASP A 44 -7.63 -3.13 -5.73
N HIS A 45 -8.19 -2.99 -6.94
CA HIS A 45 -8.79 -1.75 -7.42
C HIS A 45 -9.92 -1.25 -6.50
N TYR A 46 -10.68 -2.16 -5.89
CA TYR A 46 -11.77 -1.79 -4.99
C TYR A 46 -11.22 -1.15 -3.72
N LEU A 47 -10.14 -1.71 -3.16
CA LEU A 47 -9.48 -1.12 -2.00
C LEU A 47 -8.85 0.24 -2.34
N ALA A 48 -8.25 0.38 -3.53
CA ALA A 48 -7.72 1.65 -4.02
C ALA A 48 -8.78 2.74 -4.09
N GLU A 49 -9.91 2.40 -4.70
CA GLU A 49 -11.03 3.29 -4.87
C GLU A 49 -11.61 3.69 -3.51
N ASN A 50 -11.75 2.74 -2.57
CA ASN A 50 -12.27 3.04 -1.23
C ASN A 50 -11.30 3.87 -0.38
N VAL A 51 -9.98 3.64 -0.47
CA VAL A 51 -8.98 4.46 0.23
C VAL A 51 -8.96 5.88 -0.36
N THR A 52 -9.04 5.98 -1.68
CA THR A 52 -9.10 7.27 -2.38
C THR A 52 -10.40 8.01 -2.06
N LEU A 53 -11.53 7.30 -2.03
CA LEU A 53 -12.82 7.83 -1.63
C LEU A 53 -12.78 8.24 -0.15
N MET A 54 -12.20 7.45 0.74
CA MET A 54 -12.01 7.82 2.16
C MET A 54 -11.16 9.09 2.31
N ARG A 55 -10.12 9.25 1.49
CA ARG A 55 -9.27 10.44 1.46
C ARG A 55 -10.01 11.67 0.90
N ASN A 56 -10.77 11.49 -0.18
CA ASN A 56 -11.37 12.59 -0.94
C ASN A 56 -12.76 13.00 -0.46
N SER A 57 -13.56 12.06 0.03
CA SER A 57 -14.96 12.33 0.36
C SER A 57 -15.13 13.17 1.63
N TRP A 58 -14.11 13.24 2.49
CA TRP A 58 -14.29 13.70 3.87
C TRP A 58 -13.45 14.92 4.21
N GLU A 59 -13.73 16.01 3.50
CA GLU A 59 -13.45 17.35 3.96
C GLU A 59 -14.63 17.81 4.84
N ILE A 60 -14.48 17.72 6.18
CA ILE A 60 -15.46 18.32 7.09
C ILE A 60 -15.28 19.83 6.98
N ASN A 61 -15.97 20.46 6.03
CA ASN A 61 -15.94 21.90 5.89
C ASN A 61 -16.79 22.51 7.02
N PRO A 62 -16.14 23.16 8.02
CA PRO A 62 -16.84 23.70 9.17
C PRO A 62 -17.70 24.91 8.79
N TRP A 63 -17.63 25.40 7.55
CA TRP A 63 -18.38 26.52 7.00
C TRP A 63 -19.38 26.13 5.91
N ALA A 64 -19.52 24.85 5.57
CA ALA A 64 -20.45 24.41 4.53
C ALA A 64 -21.91 24.75 4.87
N VAL A 65 -22.57 25.54 4.02
CA VAL A 65 -23.97 25.96 4.17
C VAL A 65 -24.85 25.03 3.33
N SER A 66 -26.00 24.59 3.85
CA SER A 66 -26.94 23.79 3.05
C SER A 66 -27.66 24.73 2.09
N PRO A 67 -27.62 24.49 0.76
CA PRO A 67 -28.22 25.40 -0.20
C PRO A 67 -29.74 25.48 0.02
N CYS A 68 -30.25 26.66 0.36
CA CYS A 68 -31.70 26.91 0.42
C CYS A 68 -32.27 27.07 -1.01
N ALA A 69 -33.59 26.88 -1.18
CA ALA A 69 -34.28 26.93 -2.48
C ALA A 69 -33.88 28.19 -3.31
N PRO A 70 -33.79 28.12 -4.65
CA PRO A 70 -33.25 29.18 -5.52
C PRO A 70 -34.20 30.38 -5.68
N THR A 71 -34.56 30.99 -4.57
CA THR A 71 -35.46 32.13 -4.44
C THR A 71 -34.75 33.24 -3.66
N VAL A 72 -35.29 34.46 -3.70
CA VAL A 72 -34.73 35.59 -2.93
C VAL A 72 -34.71 35.28 -1.42
N LEU A 73 -35.74 34.58 -0.92
CA LEU A 73 -35.80 34.09 0.46
C LEU A 73 -34.70 33.05 0.74
N GLY A 74 -34.34 32.23 -0.24
CA GLY A 74 -33.20 31.30 -0.15
C GLY A 74 -31.86 32.00 0.05
N ARG A 75 -31.62 33.12 -0.64
CA ARG A 75 -30.38 33.90 -0.43
C ARG A 75 -30.29 34.48 0.98
N VAL A 76 -31.42 34.92 1.54
CA VAL A 76 -31.48 35.42 2.93
C VAL A 76 -31.28 34.28 3.93
N CYS A 77 -31.85 33.10 3.66
CA CYS A 77 -31.63 31.86 4.40
C CYS A 77 -30.13 31.50 4.44
N ASP A 78 -29.43 31.54 3.31
CA ASP A 78 -27.99 31.26 3.22
C ASP A 78 -27.14 32.26 4.01
N ILE A 79 -27.50 33.54 3.97
CA ILE A 79 -26.81 34.60 4.74
C ILE A 79 -27.06 34.39 6.24
N GLY A 80 -28.30 34.12 6.62
CA GLY A 80 -28.68 33.83 8.01
C GLY A 80 -27.92 32.62 8.56
N GLN A 81 -27.85 31.52 7.80
CA GLN A 81 -27.07 30.34 8.17
C GLN A 81 -25.58 30.67 8.37
N ARG A 82 -24.98 31.48 7.49
CA ARG A 82 -23.58 31.93 7.65
C ARG A 82 -23.37 32.76 8.91
N VAL A 83 -24.28 33.68 9.21
CA VAL A 83 -24.19 34.55 10.38
C VAL A 83 -24.36 33.75 11.67
N VAL A 84 -25.39 32.90 11.75
CA VAL A 84 -25.61 32.02 12.91
C VAL A 84 -24.39 31.14 13.14
N ARG A 85 -23.83 30.54 12.09
CA ARG A 85 -22.65 29.68 12.19
C ARG A 85 -21.39 30.43 12.60
N ARG A 86 -21.24 31.68 12.15
CA ARG A 86 -20.16 32.58 12.60
C ARG A 86 -20.36 33.10 14.02
N LEU A 87 -21.59 33.13 14.54
CA LEU A 87 -21.89 33.44 15.94
C LEU A 87 -21.73 32.23 16.85
N THR A 88 -21.97 31.02 16.36
CA THR A 88 -21.85 29.77 17.13
C THR A 88 -20.51 29.05 16.95
N TRP A 89 -19.60 29.59 16.13
CA TRP A 89 -18.32 28.95 15.79
C TRP A 89 -17.50 28.56 17.02
N TRP A 90 -17.46 29.41 18.05
CA TRP A 90 -16.68 29.19 19.28
C TRP A 90 -17.18 27.98 20.09
N TYR A 91 -18.46 27.62 19.94
CA TYR A 91 -19.06 26.47 20.62
C TYR A 91 -18.78 25.16 19.88
N SER A 92 -18.81 25.18 18.55
CA SER A 92 -18.60 23.98 17.71
C SER A 92 -17.13 23.72 17.34
N GLN A 93 -16.27 24.73 17.41
CA GLN A 93 -14.84 24.63 17.09
C GLN A 93 -14.12 23.47 17.81
N PRO A 94 -14.22 23.28 19.14
CA PRO A 94 -13.48 22.22 19.81
C PRO A 94 -13.91 20.83 19.33
N GLN A 95 -15.22 20.61 19.14
CA GLN A 95 -15.76 19.33 18.67
C GLN A 95 -15.33 19.03 17.22
N LEU A 96 -15.35 20.04 16.35
CA LEU A 96 -14.89 19.92 14.97
C LEU A 96 -13.39 19.61 14.91
N SER A 97 -12.57 20.28 15.74
CA SER A 97 -11.13 20.01 15.81
C SER A 97 -10.81 18.59 16.28
N GLN A 98 -11.61 18.05 17.21
CA GLN A 98 -11.48 16.66 17.67
C GLN A 98 -11.87 15.67 16.57
N ALA A 99 -12.97 15.91 15.86
CA ALA A 99 -13.38 15.08 14.73
C ALA A 99 -12.30 15.04 13.64
N VAL A 100 -11.79 16.20 13.23
CA VAL A 100 -10.70 16.29 12.23
C VAL A 100 -9.45 15.53 12.70
N THR A 101 -9.07 15.67 13.97
CA THR A 101 -7.89 14.98 14.53
C THR A 101 -8.09 13.47 14.57
N PHE A 102 -9.27 13.00 14.95
CA PHE A 102 -9.64 11.59 14.94
C PHE A 102 -9.64 11.03 13.51
N HIS A 103 -10.19 11.75 12.53
CA HIS A 103 -10.14 11.32 11.14
C HIS A 103 -8.70 11.23 10.62
N ALA A 104 -7.87 12.24 10.89
CA ALA A 104 -6.47 12.21 10.50
C ALA A 104 -5.71 11.03 11.13
N SER A 105 -6.04 10.63 12.36
CA SER A 105 -5.43 9.45 12.98
C SER A 105 -5.91 8.16 12.32
N VAL A 106 -7.21 8.03 12.00
CA VAL A 106 -7.78 6.86 11.31
C VAL A 106 -7.19 6.69 9.91
N VAL A 107 -7.06 7.76 9.13
CA VAL A 107 -6.45 7.70 7.79
C VAL A 107 -4.99 7.26 7.89
N ARG A 108 -4.23 7.81 8.84
CA ARG A 108 -2.83 7.41 9.03
C ARG A 108 -2.66 5.97 9.50
N THR A 109 -3.54 5.48 10.37
CA THR A 109 -3.47 4.09 10.84
C THR A 109 -3.85 3.11 9.75
N THR A 110 -4.87 3.41 8.95
CA THR A 110 -5.25 2.59 7.78
C THR A 110 -4.14 2.55 6.75
N ASP A 111 -3.52 3.69 6.43
CA ASP A 111 -2.34 3.76 5.56
C ASP A 111 -1.16 2.94 6.10
N ALA A 112 -0.88 3.03 7.40
CA ALA A 112 0.20 2.28 8.04
C ALA A 112 -0.05 0.76 8.01
N LEU A 113 -1.31 0.33 8.22
CA LEU A 113 -1.71 -1.07 8.14
C LEU A 113 -1.58 -1.60 6.71
N LEU A 114 -2.00 -0.83 5.72
CA LEU A 114 -1.88 -1.19 4.31
C LEU A 114 -0.40 -1.36 3.90
N ALA A 115 0.45 -0.41 4.28
CA ALA A 115 1.89 -0.49 4.04
C ALA A 115 2.55 -1.66 4.79
N HIS A 116 2.00 -2.07 5.93
CA HIS A 116 2.47 -3.27 6.63
C HIS A 116 2.06 -4.55 5.91
N LEU A 117 0.82 -4.65 5.44
CA LEU A 117 0.32 -5.77 4.66
C LEU A 117 1.11 -5.95 3.35
N GLN A 118 1.38 -4.86 2.62
CA GLN A 118 2.22 -4.89 1.42
C GLN A 118 3.61 -5.46 1.71
N ARG A 119 4.25 -5.03 2.80
CA ARG A 119 5.57 -5.54 3.20
C ARG A 119 5.55 -7.02 3.57
N LEU A 120 4.49 -7.47 4.26
CA LEU A 120 4.33 -8.89 4.61
C LEU A 120 4.10 -9.75 3.37
N SER A 121 3.22 -9.32 2.46
CA SER A 121 2.95 -10.00 1.19
C SER A 121 4.24 -10.14 0.36
N HIS A 122 5.01 -9.06 0.22
CA HIS A 122 6.28 -9.10 -0.49
C HIS A 122 7.28 -10.07 0.16
N ARG A 123 7.40 -10.07 1.50
CA ARG A 123 8.26 -11.01 2.22
C ARG A 123 7.87 -12.47 2.01
N ILE A 124 6.57 -12.77 2.03
CA ILE A 124 6.07 -14.13 1.77
C ILE A 124 6.46 -14.55 0.37
N HIS A 125 6.21 -13.72 -0.64
CA HIS A 125 6.55 -14.03 -2.03
C HIS A 125 8.05 -14.28 -2.22
N VAL A 126 8.90 -13.46 -1.60
CA VAL A 126 10.36 -13.65 -1.62
C VAL A 126 10.75 -14.99 -0.98
N LEU A 127 10.19 -15.33 0.18
CA LEU A 127 10.46 -16.60 0.85
C LEU A 127 9.99 -17.81 0.02
N GLU A 128 8.83 -17.72 -0.62
CA GLU A 128 8.31 -18.76 -1.52
C GLU A 128 9.19 -18.94 -2.75
N SER A 129 9.69 -17.85 -3.34
CA SER A 129 10.59 -17.91 -4.49
C SER A 129 11.93 -18.59 -4.12
N MET A 130 12.51 -18.24 -2.97
CA MET A 130 13.75 -18.87 -2.50
C MET A 130 13.55 -20.35 -2.17
N HIS A 131 12.43 -20.70 -1.53
CA HIS A 131 12.14 -22.09 -1.16
C HIS A 131 11.87 -22.97 -2.37
N SER A 132 11.15 -22.44 -3.38
CA SER A 132 10.91 -23.16 -4.62
C SER A 132 12.19 -23.37 -5.43
N GLU A 133 13.05 -22.36 -5.53
CA GLU A 133 14.36 -22.48 -6.19
C GLU A 133 15.27 -23.50 -5.48
N SER A 134 15.31 -23.46 -4.15
CA SER A 134 16.07 -24.42 -3.34
C SER A 134 15.62 -25.86 -3.61
N ARG A 135 14.29 -26.11 -3.59
CA ARG A 135 13.74 -27.44 -3.90
C ARG A 135 14.07 -27.89 -5.31
N LEU A 136 13.99 -27.00 -6.30
CA LEU A 136 14.33 -27.33 -7.68
C LEU A 136 15.79 -27.76 -7.80
N ARG A 137 16.72 -27.03 -7.18
CA ARG A 137 18.15 -27.39 -7.16
C ARG A 137 18.39 -28.74 -6.51
N THR A 138 17.77 -29.01 -5.37
CA THR A 138 17.88 -30.32 -4.70
C THR A 138 17.34 -31.45 -5.58
N THR A 139 16.19 -31.25 -6.24
CA THR A 139 15.65 -32.27 -7.16
C THR A 139 16.54 -32.48 -8.39
N GLU A 140 17.16 -31.42 -8.89
CA GLU A 140 18.10 -31.51 -10.02
C GLU A 140 19.36 -32.29 -9.62
N GLU A 141 19.91 -32.03 -8.44
CA GLU A 141 21.04 -32.77 -7.88
C GLU A 141 20.70 -34.26 -7.71
N GLN A 142 19.52 -34.59 -7.16
CA GLN A 142 19.06 -35.97 -7.05
C GLN A 142 18.93 -36.66 -8.40
N LEU A 143 18.41 -35.97 -9.42
CA LEU A 143 18.31 -36.50 -10.77
C LEU A 143 19.68 -36.75 -11.41
N ARG A 144 20.67 -35.88 -11.15
CA ARG A 144 22.05 -36.09 -11.61
C ARG A 144 22.67 -37.32 -10.97
N LEU A 145 22.54 -37.46 -9.66
CA LEU A 145 23.04 -38.64 -8.92
C LEU A 145 22.43 -39.94 -9.46
N LEU A 146 21.11 -39.99 -9.65
CA LEU A 146 20.44 -41.18 -10.19
C LEU A 146 20.88 -41.51 -11.62
N ARG A 147 21.15 -40.50 -12.46
CA ARG A 147 21.68 -40.71 -13.82
C ARG A 147 23.10 -41.27 -13.80
N ASP A 148 23.95 -40.77 -12.91
CA ASP A 148 25.32 -41.25 -12.76
C ASP A 148 25.34 -42.69 -12.26
N GLU A 149 24.50 -43.03 -11.28
CA GLU A 149 24.30 -44.41 -10.82
C GLU A 149 23.83 -45.32 -11.95
N HIS A 150 22.87 -44.88 -12.76
CA HIS A 150 22.37 -45.66 -13.90
C HIS A 150 23.48 -45.92 -14.94
N ALA A 151 24.27 -44.90 -15.27
CA ALA A 151 25.40 -45.05 -16.18
C ALA A 151 26.46 -46.03 -15.66
N GLN A 152 26.77 -45.98 -14.36
CA GLN A 152 27.69 -46.92 -13.72
C GLN A 152 27.16 -48.36 -13.74
N LEU A 153 25.86 -48.55 -13.48
CA LEU A 153 25.23 -49.87 -13.53
C LEU A 153 25.27 -50.45 -14.94
N LEU A 154 24.96 -49.66 -15.97
CA LEU A 154 25.07 -50.08 -17.37
C LEU A 154 26.51 -50.48 -17.72
N GLN A 155 27.51 -49.72 -17.26
CA GLN A 155 28.91 -50.05 -17.48
C GLN A 155 29.31 -51.37 -16.79
N ARG A 156 28.82 -51.62 -15.57
CA ARG A 156 29.06 -52.89 -14.87
C ARG A 156 28.40 -54.07 -15.57
N VAL A 157 27.18 -53.91 -16.07
CA VAL A 157 26.49 -54.95 -16.85
C VAL A 157 27.30 -55.28 -18.10
N ALA A 158 27.71 -54.27 -18.88
CA ALA A 158 28.55 -54.48 -20.06
C ALA A 158 29.88 -55.19 -19.73
N GLN A 159 30.54 -54.83 -18.61
CA GLN A 159 31.75 -55.53 -18.16
C GLN A 159 31.50 -56.99 -17.80
N LEU A 160 30.37 -57.29 -17.14
CA LEU A 160 30.00 -58.65 -16.78
C LEU A 160 29.66 -59.49 -18.01
N GLU A 161 28.93 -58.93 -18.98
CA GLU A 161 28.62 -59.58 -20.26
C GLU A 161 29.91 -59.96 -21.01
N VAL A 162 30.89 -59.04 -21.07
CA VAL A 162 32.20 -59.33 -21.69
C VAL A 162 32.94 -60.44 -20.94
N ARG A 163 32.90 -60.46 -19.61
CA ARG A 163 33.54 -61.54 -18.80
C ARG A 163 32.87 -62.89 -19.03
N LEU A 164 31.55 -62.93 -19.13
CA LEU A 164 30.80 -64.16 -19.42
C LEU A 164 31.11 -64.68 -20.82
N ALA A 165 31.05 -63.82 -21.84
CA ALA A 165 31.38 -64.18 -23.22
C ALA A 165 32.82 -64.72 -23.36
N ARG A 166 33.77 -64.16 -22.61
CA ARG A 166 35.16 -64.64 -22.57
C ARG A 166 35.29 -66.02 -21.89
N ARG A 167 34.51 -66.27 -20.83
CA ARG A 167 34.50 -67.57 -20.12
C ARG A 167 33.89 -68.68 -20.97
N ASP A 168 32.85 -68.38 -21.73
CA ASP A 168 32.23 -69.34 -22.65
C ASP A 168 33.13 -69.66 -23.87
N GLN A 169 34.11 -68.80 -24.16
CA GLN A 169 35.12 -68.99 -25.21
C GLN A 169 36.38 -69.75 -24.74
N GLU A 170 36.57 -69.97 -23.43
CA GLU A 170 37.59 -70.91 -22.93
C GLU A 170 36.99 -72.33 -22.99
N PRO A 171 37.34 -73.18 -23.98
CA PRO A 171 36.88 -74.56 -23.97
C PRO A 171 37.45 -75.22 -22.73
N ALA A 172 36.62 -76.00 -22.02
CA ALA A 172 37.02 -76.85 -20.92
C ALA A 172 38.31 -77.60 -21.32
N GLY A 173 39.43 -77.13 -20.77
CA GLY A 173 40.71 -77.79 -20.89
C GLY A 173 40.55 -79.18 -20.31
N TYR A 174 40.51 -80.15 -21.21
CA TYR A 174 40.73 -81.58 -21.00
C TYR A 174 41.84 -81.76 -19.95
N GLU A 175 41.48 -82.15 -18.73
CA GLU A 175 42.41 -82.87 -17.85
C GLU A 175 42.21 -84.35 -18.14
N ALA A 176 43.24 -84.95 -18.75
CA ALA A 176 43.47 -86.37 -18.92
C ALA A 176 44.22 -86.92 -17.70
#